data_AF-B9R8L7-F1
#
_entry.id   AF-B9R8L7-F1
#
_cell.length_a   1.000
_cell.length_b   1.000
_cell.length_c   1.000
_cell.angle_alpha   90.00
_cell.angle_beta   90.00
_cell.angle_gamma   90.00
#
_symmetry.space_group_name_H-M   'P 1'
#
loop_
_entity.id
_entity.type
_entity.pdbx_description
1 polymer ?
#
loop_
_entity_poly.entity_id
_entity_poly.type
_entity_poly.pdbx_seq_one_letter_code
_entity_poly.pdbx_strand_id
1 'polypeptide(L)'
;MGNVLSSPALPNGVDYVGISSWWNFGLYDIDFGWGKPMWDTYAALSGNLITQFMKLFILMDARMKKGIEAWVFLDEQDIAVLGKDKELLAYASLNPSPFELSMHA
;
A
#
# COMPACT_ATOMS: atom_id res chain seq x y z
N MET A 1 -11.47 2.23 -32.16
CA MET A 1 -12.31 3.08 -31.30
C MET A 1 -12.81 2.20 -30.17
N GLY A 2 -12.03 2.16 -29.08
CA GLY A 2 -12.40 1.43 -27.87
C GLY A 2 -12.97 2.43 -26.88
N ASN A 3 -14.16 2.14 -26.38
CA ASN A 3 -14.94 3.04 -25.55
C ASN A 3 -14.28 3.04 -24.17
N VAL A 4 -13.65 4.15 -23.80
CA VAL A 4 -13.24 4.36 -22.41
C VAL A 4 -14.51 4.42 -21.59
N LEU A 5 -14.75 3.40 -20.78
CA LEU A 5 -15.82 3.40 -19.79
C LEU A 5 -15.51 4.51 -18.80
N SER A 6 -16.00 5.71 -19.10
CA SER A 6 -16.01 6.84 -18.19
C SER A 6 -17.07 6.50 -17.14
N SER A 7 -16.60 6.05 -15.98
CA SER A 7 -17.48 5.88 -14.83
C SER A 7 -18.07 7.25 -14.48
N PRO A 8 -19.40 7.41 -14.42
CA PRO A 8 -20.05 8.68 -14.10
C PRO A 8 -19.78 9.16 -12.66
N ALA A 9 -19.05 8.39 -11.85
CA ALA A 9 -18.79 8.66 -10.45
C ALA A 9 -17.64 9.65 -10.19
N LEU A 10 -16.79 9.95 -11.18
CA LEU A 10 -15.63 10.83 -10.98
C LEU A 10 -15.51 11.88 -12.10
N PRO A 11 -15.49 13.19 -11.76
CA PRO A 11 -15.24 14.23 -12.74
C PRO A 11 -13.94 13.97 -13.51
N ASN A 12 -14.05 13.95 -14.84
CA ASN A 12 -12.89 13.79 -15.72
C ASN A 12 -11.86 14.90 -15.48
N GLY A 13 -10.58 14.53 -15.41
CA GLY A 13 -9.46 15.48 -15.34
C GLY A 13 -9.01 15.88 -13.94
N VAL A 14 -9.46 15.20 -12.88
CA VAL A 14 -8.99 15.40 -11.51
C VAL A 14 -8.35 14.11 -10.99
N ASP A 15 -7.12 14.22 -10.50
CA ASP A 15 -6.44 13.13 -9.81
C ASP A 15 -6.99 13.00 -8.38
N TYR A 16 -7.52 11.82 -8.04
CA TYR A 16 -7.97 11.51 -6.68
C TYR A 16 -6.88 10.78 -5.91
N VAL A 17 -6.63 11.21 -4.68
CA VAL A 17 -5.72 10.53 -3.75
C VAL A 17 -6.50 10.08 -2.53
N GLY A 18 -6.54 8.76 -2.30
CA GLY A 18 -7.10 8.13 -1.11
C GLY A 18 -6.01 7.67 -0.17
N ILE A 19 -6.14 7.96 1.11
CA ILE A 19 -5.25 7.47 2.17
C ILE A 19 -6.10 6.82 3.26
N SER A 20 -5.77 5.58 3.62
CA SER A 20 -6.40 4.87 4.73
C SER A 20 -5.33 4.40 5.70
N SER A 21 -5.56 4.58 7.00
CA SER A 21 -4.64 4.13 8.05
C SER A 21 -5.27 3.02 8.88
N TRP A 22 -4.59 1.89 8.90
CA TRP A 22 -4.90 0.69 9.68
C TRP A 22 -3.87 0.49 10.79
N TRP A 23 -3.13 1.55 11.12
CA TRP A 23 -2.22 1.56 12.25
C TRP A 23 -3.01 1.27 13.52
N ASN A 24 -2.52 0.32 14.31
CA ASN A 24 -2.97 0.00 15.66
C ASN A 24 -4.34 -0.67 15.68
N PHE A 25 -4.67 -1.38 14.60
CA PHE A 25 -5.85 -2.25 14.53
C PHE A 25 -5.63 -3.56 15.30
N GLY A 26 -4.40 -3.84 15.76
CA GLY A 26 -4.07 -5.03 16.54
C GLY A 26 -4.00 -6.31 15.72
N LEU A 27 -3.84 -6.20 14.40
CA LEU A 27 -3.88 -7.35 13.48
C LEU A 27 -2.77 -8.38 13.78
N TYR A 28 -1.60 -7.93 14.23
CA TYR A 28 -0.51 -8.79 14.68
C TYR A 28 -0.73 -9.45 16.05
N ASP A 29 -1.74 -9.03 16.82
CA ASP A 29 -2.05 -9.59 18.13
C ASP A 29 -3.15 -10.66 18.09
N ILE A 30 -3.80 -10.82 16.94
CA ILE A 30 -4.82 -11.84 16.73
C ILE A 30 -4.18 -13.24 16.79
N ASP A 31 -4.75 -14.12 17.62
CA ASP A 31 -4.34 -15.53 17.69
C ASP A 31 -5.59 -16.41 17.70
N PHE A 32 -5.71 -17.26 16.68
CA PHE A 32 -6.82 -18.22 16.55
C PHE A 32 -6.53 -19.58 17.20
N GLY A 33 -5.45 -19.70 17.96
CA GLY A 33 -4.99 -20.90 18.65
C GLY A 33 -3.77 -21.59 18.02
N TRP A 34 -3.20 -20.97 16.97
CA TRP A 34 -2.15 -21.53 16.12
C TRP A 34 -0.91 -20.62 16.09
N GLY A 35 -0.93 -19.53 16.88
CA GLY A 35 0.08 -18.49 16.90
C GLY A 35 -0.35 -17.23 16.15
N LYS A 36 0.38 -16.14 16.41
CA LYS A 36 0.17 -14.81 15.82
C LYS A 36 0.65 -14.73 14.36
N PRO A 37 0.04 -13.88 13.51
CA PRO A 37 0.44 -13.72 12.11
C PRO A 37 1.91 -13.40 11.94
N MET A 38 2.52 -14.03 10.93
CA MET A 38 3.90 -13.74 10.53
C MET A 38 4.03 -12.40 9.78
N TRP A 39 3.00 -12.05 9.02
CA TRP A 39 2.89 -10.83 8.24
C TRP A 39 1.40 -10.61 7.94
N ASP A 40 0.97 -9.36 7.96
CA ASP A 40 -0.37 -8.95 7.57
C ASP A 40 -0.29 -8.04 6.34
N THR A 41 -1.28 -8.13 5.45
CA THR A 41 -1.24 -7.48 4.14
C THR A 41 -2.62 -7.00 3.71
N TYR A 42 -2.64 -5.94 2.91
CA TYR A 42 -3.84 -5.50 2.22
C TYR A 42 -4.11 -6.39 0.99
N ALA A 43 -5.21 -7.15 1.04
CA ALA A 43 -5.70 -7.85 -0.14
C ALA A 43 -6.37 -6.85 -1.10
N ALA A 44 -5.63 -6.39 -2.10
CA ALA A 44 -6.21 -5.55 -3.14
C ALA A 44 -7.21 -6.36 -3.99
N LEU A 45 -8.31 -5.71 -4.39
CA LEU A 45 -9.22 -6.24 -5.38
C LEU A 45 -8.46 -6.43 -6.70
N SER A 46 -8.57 -7.62 -7.29
CA SER A 46 -7.91 -7.94 -8.56
C SER A 46 -8.37 -6.98 -9.66
N GLY A 47 -7.40 -6.33 -10.31
CA GLY A 47 -7.61 -5.50 -11.50
C GLY A 47 -7.29 -4.01 -11.28
N ASN A 48 -7.05 -3.33 -12.41
CA ASN A 48 -6.74 -1.89 -12.51
C ASN A 48 -7.88 -0.98 -11.98
N LEU A 49 -8.95 -1.52 -11.39
CA LEU A 49 -10.11 -0.76 -10.93
C LEU A 49 -9.74 0.28 -9.88
N ILE A 50 -8.87 -0.05 -8.92
CA ILE A 50 -8.49 0.90 -7.86
C ILE A 50 -7.68 2.05 -8.45
N THR A 51 -6.62 1.73 -9.20
CA THR A 51 -5.70 2.69 -9.82
C THR A 51 -6.33 3.48 -10.97
N GLN A 52 -7.38 2.95 -11.62
CA GLN A 52 -8.13 3.65 -12.67
C GLN A 52 -9.03 4.76 -12.13
N PHE A 53 -9.41 4.70 -10.84
CA PHE A 53 -10.29 5.69 -10.21
C PHE A 53 -9.56 6.59 -9.22
N MET A 54 -8.52 6.11 -8.54
CA MET A 54 -7.73 6.92 -7.60
C MET A 54 -6.34 6.33 -7.33
N LYS A 55 -5.44 7.20 -6.89
CA LYS A 55 -4.15 6.88 -6.28
C LYS A 55 -4.40 6.49 -4.82
N LEU A 56 -4.08 5.25 -4.42
CA LEU A 56 -4.44 4.75 -3.09
C LEU A 56 -3.20 4.41 -2.25
N PHE A 57 -3.21 4.84 -1.00
CA PHE A 57 -2.19 4.57 0.00
C PHE A 57 -2.84 3.93 1.23
N ILE A 58 -2.35 2.75 1.63
CA ILE A 58 -2.80 2.06 2.85
C ILE A 58 -1.63 1.98 3.82
N LEU A 59 -1.79 2.57 5.02
CA LEU A 59 -0.78 2.59 6.06
C LEU A 59 -1.08 1.49 7.08
N MET A 60 -0.17 0.55 7.29
CA MET A 60 -0.32 -0.61 8.17
C MET A 60 0.81 -0.66 9.21
N ASP A 61 0.58 -1.41 10.30
CA ASP A 61 1.61 -1.70 11.28
C ASP A 61 2.77 -2.50 10.64
N ALA A 62 4.01 -2.11 10.93
CA ALA A 62 5.17 -2.96 10.63
C ALA A 62 5.43 -3.92 11.79
N ARG A 63 5.43 -5.23 11.52
CA ARG A 63 5.53 -6.27 12.56
C ARG A 63 6.67 -6.10 13.55
N MET A 64 7.87 -5.79 13.06
CA MET A 64 9.10 -5.96 13.87
C MET A 64 9.80 -4.66 14.28
N LYS A 65 9.37 -3.47 13.81
CA LYS A 65 10.15 -2.23 14.03
C LYS A 65 9.38 -1.02 14.54
N LYS A 66 8.17 -1.16 15.10
CA LYS A 66 7.33 -0.01 15.50
C LYS A 66 7.21 1.06 14.39
N GLY A 67 7.33 0.63 13.14
CA GLY A 67 7.27 1.47 11.95
C GLY A 67 5.93 1.30 11.24
N ILE A 68 5.77 2.02 10.13
CA ILE A 68 4.59 1.93 9.28
C ILE A 68 5.01 1.29 7.96
N GLU A 69 4.27 0.28 7.53
CA GLU A 69 4.33 -0.24 6.16
C GLU A 69 3.30 0.51 5.31
N ALA A 70 3.74 1.12 4.21
CA ALA A 70 2.86 1.85 3.30
C ALA A 70 2.68 1.04 2.01
N TRP A 71 1.47 0.56 1.78
CA TRP A 71 1.06 -0.05 0.52
C TRP A 71 0.60 1.02 -0.46
N VAL A 72 1.25 1.10 -1.61
CA VAL A 72 1.07 2.15 -2.60
C VAL A 72 0.51 1.55 -3.89
N PHE A 73 -0.67 2.03 -4.29
CA PHE A 73 -1.35 1.62 -5.51
C PHE A 73 -1.46 2.82 -6.45
N LEU A 74 -0.59 2.85 -7.45
CA LEU A 74 -0.48 3.87 -8.47
C LEU A 74 -0.34 3.21 -9.84
N ASP A 75 -0.49 3.97 -10.92
CA ASP A 75 -0.10 3.49 -12.24
C ASP A 75 1.43 3.36 -12.37
N GLU A 76 1.88 2.64 -13.41
CA GLU A 76 3.30 2.35 -13.60
C GLU A 76 4.17 3.61 -13.77
N GLN A 77 3.63 4.69 -14.35
CA GLN A 77 4.38 5.92 -14.59
C GLN A 77 4.61 6.65 -13.26
N ASP A 78 3.57 6.75 -12.46
CA ASP A 78 3.63 7.35 -11.12
C ASP A 78 4.54 6.54 -10.18
N ILE A 79 4.47 5.20 -10.20
CA ILE A 79 5.40 4.34 -9.45
C ILE A 79 6.86 4.59 -9.88
N ALA A 80 7.12 4.72 -11.18
CA ALA A 80 8.47 4.93 -11.69
C ALA A 80 9.07 6.28 -11.28
N VAL A 81 8.24 7.31 -11.11
CA VAL A 81 8.64 8.62 -10.58
C VAL A 81 8.87 8.52 -9.07
N LEU A 82 7.88 8.02 -8.33
CA LEU A 82 7.92 7.92 -6.86
C LEU A 82 9.09 7.05 -6.39
N GLY A 83 9.35 5.94 -7.08
CA GLY A 83 10.44 5.01 -6.75
C GLY A 83 11.85 5.59 -6.94
N LYS A 84 11.97 6.78 -7.53
CA LYS A 84 13.25 7.50 -7.71
C LYS A 84 13.34 8.77 -6.85
N ASP A 85 12.31 9.09 -6.08
CA ASP A 85 12.26 10.28 -5.27
C ASP A 85 13.26 10.18 -4.11
N LYS A 86 14.26 11.07 -4.10
CA LYS A 86 15.35 11.04 -3.12
C LYS A 86 14.91 11.45 -1.72
N GLU A 87 13.89 12.29 -1.61
CA GLU A 87 13.36 12.75 -0.33
C GLU A 87 12.59 11.60 0.33
N LEU A 88 11.75 10.89 -0.43
CA LEU A 88 11.06 9.69 0.04
C LEU A 88 12.06 8.58 0.42
N LEU A 89 13.03 8.30 -0.45
CA LEU A 89 14.03 7.24 -0.24
C LEU A 89 14.97 7.53 0.93
N ALA A 90 15.05 8.78 1.41
CA ALA A 90 15.79 9.10 2.63
C ALA A 90 15.11 8.53 3.89
N TYR A 91 13.81 8.25 3.83
CA TYR A 91 13.01 7.77 4.99
C TYR A 91 12.32 6.42 4.77
N ALA A 92 12.17 5.98 3.53
CA ALA A 92 11.47 4.75 3.17
C ALA A 92 12.36 3.77 2.41
N SER A 93 12.18 2.48 2.70
CA SER A 93 12.72 1.38 1.89
C SER A 93 11.63 0.85 0.98
N LEU A 94 11.92 0.69 -0.30
CA LEU A 94 10.96 0.14 -1.27
C LEU A 94 10.95 -1.38 -1.20
N ASN A 95 9.74 -1.95 -1.09
CA ASN A 95 9.48 -3.39 -1.10
C ASN A 95 10.49 -4.21 -0.25
N PRO A 96 10.67 -3.86 1.04
CA PRO A 96 11.53 -4.64 1.91
C PRO A 96 10.96 -6.04 2.09
N SER A 97 11.84 -7.05 2.13
CA SER A 97 11.40 -8.41 2.47
C SER A 97 10.87 -8.43 3.91
N PRO A 98 9.68 -9.00 4.17
CA PRO A 98 9.17 -9.21 5.52
C PRO A 98 10.13 -10.04 6.39
N PHE A 99 10.97 -10.89 5.75
CA PHE A 99 11.93 -11.77 6.43
C PHE A 99 13.26 -11.08 6.74
N GLU A 100 13.75 -10.16 5.90
CA GLU A 100 15.01 -9.44 6.13
C GLU A 100 14.93 -8.51 7.35
N LEU A 101 13.72 -8.07 7.72
CA LEU A 101 13.48 -7.33 8.95
C LEU A 101 13.67 -8.18 10.23
N SER A 102 13.73 -9.51 10.11
CA SER A 102 13.92 -10.44 11.24
C SER A 102 15.38 -10.77 11.55
N MET A 103 16.32 -10.49 10.65
CA MET A 103 17.73 -10.91 10.78
C MET A 103 18.64 -9.92 11.54
N HIS A 104 18.07 -8.81 12.02
CA HIS A 104 18.77 -7.81 12.82
C HIS A 104 18.14 -7.60 14.21
N ALA A 105 17.40 -8.60 14.70
CA ALA A 105 16.85 -8.64 16.05
C ALA A 105 17.78 -9.33 17.04
#